data_AF-A0A7X8D6U5-F1
#
_entry.id   AF-A0A7X8D6U5-F1
#
_cell.length_a   1.000
_cell.length_b   1.000
_cell.length_c   1.000
_cell.angle_alpha   90.00
_cell.angle_beta   90.00
_cell.angle_gamma   90.00
#
_symmetry.space_group_name_H-M   'P 1'
#
loop_
_entity.id
_entity.type
_entity.pdbx_description
1 polymer ?
#
loop_
_entity_poly.entity_id
_entity_poly.type
_entity_poly.pdbx_seq_one_letter_code
_entity_poly.pdbx_strand_id
1 'polypeptide(L)' 'MKKFALIGAAGYIAPRHMQAIKSTGNTLVAALDSSDSVGIMD' A
#
# COMPACT_ATOMS: atom_id res chain seq x y z
N MET A 1 -5.54 15.61 -3.76
CA MET A 1 -4.35 14.73 -3.83
C MET A 1 -3.66 14.69 -2.47
N LYS A 2 -3.72 13.55 -1.77
CA LYS A 2 -3.05 13.32 -0.49
C LYS A 2 -1.98 12.24 -0.65
N LYS A 3 -0.94 12.33 0.18
CA LYS A 3 0.16 11.35 0.25
C LYS A 3 -0.11 10.41 1.43
N PHE A 4 -0.04 9.11 1.18
CA PHE A 4 -0.25 8.05 2.16
C PHE A 4 1.02 7.22 2.35
N ALA A 5 1.18 6.67 3.55
CA ALA A 5 2.10 5.57 3.82
C ALA A 5 1.29 4.35 4.31
N LEU A 6 1.74 3.14 3.98
CA LEU A 6 1.07 1.90 4.38
C LEU A 6 2.01 1.03 5.24
N ILE A 7 1.61 0.72 6.48
CA ILE A 7 2.31 -0.23 7.35
C ILE A 7 1.54 -1.55 7.33
N GLY A 8 2.25 -2.68 7.23
CA GLY A 8 1.66 -4.00 7.03
C GLY A 8 1.40 -4.30 5.55
N ALA A 9 2.30 -3.85 4.66
CA ALA A 9 2.12 -3.92 3.22
C ALA A 9 2.15 -5.34 2.62
N ALA A 10 2.71 -6.32 3.32
CA ALA A 10 2.69 -7.74 2.94
C ALA A 10 1.46 -8.48 3.50
N GLY A 11 0.61 -7.80 4.27
CA GLY A 11 -0.59 -8.38 4.85
C GLY A 11 -1.65 -8.73 3.81
N TYR A 12 -2.47 -9.75 4.09
CA TYR A 12 -3.57 -10.19 3.23
C TYR A 12 -4.54 -9.06 2.81
N ILE A 13 -4.75 -8.06 3.67
CA ILE A 13 -5.67 -6.94 3.40
C ILE A 13 -5.00 -5.77 2.68
N ALA A 14 -3.67 -5.71 2.64
CA ALA A 14 -2.91 -4.59 2.08
C ALA A 14 -3.29 -4.23 0.63
N PRO A 15 -3.53 -5.19 -0.29
CA PRO A 15 -3.93 -4.88 -1.66
C PRO A 15 -5.24 -4.08 -1.75
N ARG A 16 -6.18 -4.29 -0.81
CA ARG A 16 -7.43 -3.51 -0.76
C ARG A 16 -7.19 -2.06 -0.39
N HIS A 17 -6.26 -1.80 0.54
CA HIS A 17 -5.87 -0.44 0.90
C HIS A 17 -5.13 0.27 -0.24
N MET A 18 -4.21 -0.43 -0.91
CA MET A 18 -3.52 0.10 -2.10
C MET A 18 -4.53 0.46 -3.20
N GLN A 19 -5.52 -0.41 -3.45
CA GLN A 19 -6.58 -0.16 -4.42
C GLN A 19 -7.44 1.06 -4.03
N ALA A 20 -7.79 1.21 -2.76
CA ALA A 20 -8.56 2.36 -2.27
C ALA A 20 -7.79 3.69 -2.43
N ILE A 21 -6.49 3.70 -2.14
CA ILE A 21 -5.64 4.88 -2.35
C ILE A 21 -5.61 5.25 -3.84
N LYS A 22 -5.43 4.26 -4.72
CA LYS A 22 -5.40 4.46 -6.18
C LYS A 22 -6.76 4.93 -6.73
N SER A 23 -7.85 4.28 -6.34
CA SER A 23 -9.20 4.59 -6.85
C SER A 23 -9.72 5.94 -6.39
N THR A 24 -9.23 6.45 -5.25
CA THR A 24 -9.56 7.79 -4.73
C THR A 24 -8.64 8.90 -5.23
N GLY A 25 -7.75 8.62 -6.19
CA GLY A 25 -6.86 9.62 -6.78
C GLY A 25 -5.79 10.13 -5.82
N ASN A 26 -5.37 9.29 -4.88
CA ASN A 26 -4.31 9.59 -3.92
C ASN A 26 -3.02 8.82 -4.26
N THR A 27 -1.93 9.18 -3.61
CA THR A 27 -0.61 8.60 -3.87
C THR A 27 -0.10 7.86 -2.64
N LEU A 28 0.22 6.58 -2.80
CA LEU A 28 1.01 5.83 -1.82
C LEU A 28 2.48 6.14 -2.06
N VAL A 29 3.16 6.78 -1.09
CA VAL A 29 4.54 7.25 -1.23
C VAL A 29 5.55 6.41 -0.46
N ALA A 30 5.08 5.58 0.47
CA ALA A 30 5.92 4.70 1.27
C ALA A 30 5.10 3.48 1.71
N ALA A 31 5.78 2.35 1.86
CA ALA A 31 5.22 1.15 2.44
C ALA A 31 6.25 0.50 3.36
N LEU A 32 5.78 -0.11 4.44
CA LEU A 32 6.60 -0.79 5.44
C LEU A 32 5.95 -2.12 5.80
N ASP A 33 6.75 -3.16 5.85
CA ASP A 33 6.40 -4.44 6.46
C ASP A 33 7.68 -5.09 6.97
N SER A 34 7.59 -5.95 7.98
CA SER A 34 8.73 -6.75 8.43
C SER A 34 9.05 -7.89 7.46
N SER A 35 8.05 -8.31 6.68
CA SER A 35 8.19 -9.27 5.58
C SER A 35 8.42 -8.55 4.25
N ASP A 36 9.36 -9.05 3.44
CA ASP A 36 9.63 -8.55 2.09
C ASP A 36 8.69 -9.15 1.02
N SER A 37 7.86 -10.13 1.41
CA SER A 37 6.94 -10.86 0.52
C SER A 37 5.68 -10.07 0.16
N VAL A 38 5.84 -8.85 -0.36
CA VAL A 38 4.74 -7.93 -0.69
C VAL A 38 4.06 -8.29 -2.02
N GLY A 39 4.79 -8.87 -2.97
CA GLY A 39 4.28 -9.52 -4.19
C GLY A 39 3.63 -8.64 -5.27
N ILE A 40 3.09 -7.46 -4.93
CA ILE A 40 2.30 -6.60 -5.84
C ILE A 40 2.84 -5.15 -5.91
N MET A 41 4.07 -4.92 -5.44
CA MET A 41 4.66 -3.60 -5.36
C MET A 41 5.87 -3.52 -6.30
N ASP A 42 5.62 -3.00 -7.50
CA ASP A 42 6.60 -2.56 -8.50
C ASP A 42 6.21 -1.15 -8.97
#